data_AF-A0A959F4F1-F1
#
_entry.id   AF-A0A959F4F1-F1
#
_cell.length_a   1.000
_cell.length_b   1.000
_cell.length_c   1.000
_cell.angle_alpha   90.00
_cell.angle_beta   90.00
_cell.angle_gamma   90.00
#
_symmetry.space_group_name_H-M   'P 1'
#
loop_
_entity.id
_entity.type
_entity.pdbx_description
1 polymer ?
#
loop_
_entity_poly.entity_id
_entity_poly.type
_entity_poly.pdbx_seq_one_letter_code
_entity_poly.pdbx_strand_id
1 'polypeptide(L)'
;MKKLLLFSILAALPLAVLWGQQDPMFTKYMFNSIAYNPAYAGSQGYWDVNATFRKQWVGIEGAPATILAATEGPVAADRVGLGFTVFHD
;
A
#
# COMPACT_ATOMS: atom_id res chain seq x y z
N MET A 1 37.07 26.38 -18.59
CA MET A 1 36.91 24.98 -19.03
C MET A 1 36.62 24.00 -17.90
N LYS A 2 37.42 23.93 -16.82
CA LYS A 2 37.16 23.03 -15.67
C LYS A 2 35.79 23.24 -15.00
N LYS A 3 35.34 24.50 -14.86
CA LYS A 3 34.02 24.85 -14.31
C LYS A 3 32.85 24.40 -15.21
N LEU A 4 33.05 24.42 -16.53
CA LEU A 4 32.06 23.94 -17.50
C LEU A 4 31.95 22.42 -17.45
N LEU A 5 33.09 21.72 -17.40
CA LEU A 5 33.14 20.26 -17.18
C LEU A 5 32.45 19.85 -15.87
N LEU A 6 32.70 20.59 -14.78
CA LEU A 6 32.05 20.33 -13.50
C LEU A 6 30.52 20.49 -13.59
N PHE A 7 30.06 21.51 -14.33
CA PHE A 7 28.65 21.78 -14.57
C PHE A 7 27.99 20.68 -15.42
N SER A 8 28.69 20.20 -16.45
CA SER A 8 28.26 19.08 -17.29
C SER A 8 28.11 17.78 -16.48
N ILE A 9 29.05 17.52 -15.57
CA ILE A 9 29.01 16.33 -14.70
C ILE A 9 27.85 16.42 -13.70
N LEU A 10 27.65 17.59 -13.06
CA LEU A 10 26.53 17.79 -12.14
C LEU A 10 25.16 17.66 -12.84
N ALA A 11 25.04 18.13 -14.07
CA ALA A 11 23.80 18.05 -14.85
C ALA A 11 23.48 16.62 -15.34
N ALA A 12 24.48 15.73 -15.41
CA ALA A 12 24.32 14.34 -15.84
C ALA A 12 23.93 13.38 -14.69
N LEU A 13 24.14 13.78 -13.42
CA LEU A 13 23.82 12.97 -12.24
C LEU A 13 22.34 12.52 -12.11
N PRO A 14 21.30 13.32 -12.47
CA PRO A 14 19.91 12.90 -12.33
C PRO A 14 19.40 11.99 -13.47
N LEU A 15 20.25 11.57 -14.41
CA LEU A 15 19.86 10.62 -15.48
C LEU A 15 19.82 9.15 -15.00
N ALA A 16 20.16 8.88 -13.74
CA ALA A 16 20.00 7.56 -13.17
C ALA A 16 18.52 7.19 -13.06
N VAL A 17 18.14 6.03 -13.59
CA VAL A 17 16.79 5.49 -13.49
C VAL A 17 16.50 5.22 -12.00
N LEU A 18 15.61 6.02 -11.41
CA LEU A 18 15.15 5.83 -10.04
C LEU A 18 14.04 4.78 -10.05
N TRP A 19 14.20 3.76 -9.21
CA TRP A 19 13.16 2.75 -8.97
C TRP A 19 12.33 3.21 -7.78
N GLY A 20 11.08 3.59 -8.04
CA GLY A 20 10.10 3.93 -7.01
C GLY A 20 9.09 2.81 -6.83
N GLN A 21 8.75 2.50 -5.58
CA GLN A 21 7.65 1.59 -5.29
C GLN A 21 6.33 2.30 -5.58
N GLN A 22 5.41 1.61 -6.26
CA GLN A 22 4.06 2.11 -6.45
C GLN A 22 3.26 1.85 -5.18
N ASP A 23 2.54 2.87 -4.70
CA ASP A 23 1.63 2.69 -3.57
C ASP A 23 0.39 1.88 -4.01
N PRO A 24 -0.09 0.96 -3.17
CA PRO A 24 -1.31 0.21 -3.45
C PRO A 24 -2.54 1.14 -3.56
N MET A 25 -3.37 0.91 -4.58
CA MET A 25 -4.60 1.67 -4.81
C MET A 25 -5.79 1.15 -3.98
N PHE A 26 -6.21 1.93 -2.98
CA PHE A 26 -7.34 1.60 -2.09
C PHE A 26 -8.72 2.01 -2.63
N THR A 27 -9.15 1.40 -3.74
CA THR A 27 -10.52 1.64 -4.29
C THR A 27 -11.60 0.79 -3.60
N LYS A 28 -11.21 -0.20 -2.80
CA LYS A 28 -12.09 -1.13 -2.09
C LYS A 28 -12.21 -0.81 -0.58
N TYR A 29 -11.97 0.44 -0.18
CA TYR A 29 -11.94 0.84 1.23
C TYR A 29 -13.24 0.51 2.01
N MET A 30 -14.40 0.51 1.34
CA MET A 30 -15.68 0.15 1.97
C MET A 30 -15.74 -1.30 2.47
N PHE A 31 -14.92 -2.19 1.91
CA PHE A 31 -14.85 -3.60 2.29
C PHE A 31 -13.66 -3.91 3.20
N ASN A 32 -12.76 -2.94 3.38
CA ASN A 32 -11.57 -3.09 4.20
C ASN A 32 -11.18 -1.73 4.78
N SER A 33 -11.91 -1.34 5.82
CA SER A 33 -11.74 -0.05 6.49
C SER A 33 -10.39 0.03 7.20
N ILE A 34 -9.86 -1.08 7.73
CA ILE A 34 -8.56 -1.09 8.42
C ILE A 34 -7.38 -0.81 7.49
N ALA A 35 -7.46 -1.17 6.21
CA ALA A 35 -6.44 -0.85 5.22
C ALA A 35 -6.29 0.66 4.98
N TYR A 36 -7.34 1.44 5.23
CA TYR A 36 -7.33 2.90 5.09
C TYR A 36 -7.12 3.62 6.42
N ASN A 37 -7.76 3.14 7.48
CA ASN A 37 -7.72 3.76 8.80
C ASN A 37 -7.40 2.72 9.89
N PRO A 38 -6.16 2.68 10.41
CA PRO A 38 -5.78 1.78 11.50
C PRO A 38 -6.59 1.97 12.79
N ALA A 39 -7.14 3.16 13.03
CA ALA A 39 -7.98 3.42 14.21
C ALA A 39 -9.35 2.72 14.14
N TYR A 40 -9.70 2.13 13.00
CA TYR A 40 -10.88 1.29 12.85
C TYR A 40 -10.76 -0.06 13.58
N ALA A 41 -9.53 -0.49 13.90
CA ALA A 41 -9.27 -1.76 14.57
C ALA A 41 -10.14 -1.92 15.84
N GLY A 42 -10.90 -3.02 15.92
CA GLY A 42 -11.79 -3.35 17.03
C GLY A 42 -13.06 -2.51 17.15
N SER A 43 -13.29 -1.55 16.25
CA SER A 43 -14.45 -0.63 16.32
C SER A 43 -15.81 -1.31 16.19
N GLN A 44 -15.85 -2.48 15.53
CA GLN A 44 -17.07 -3.26 15.32
C GLN A 44 -17.45 -4.16 16.51
N GLY A 45 -16.58 -4.29 17.52
CA GLY A 45 -16.84 -5.14 18.68
C GLY A 45 -16.73 -6.65 18.42
N TYR A 46 -16.27 -7.06 17.24
CA TYR A 46 -15.97 -8.45 16.89
C TYR A 46 -14.68 -8.55 16.08
N TRP A 47 -14.14 -9.77 15.97
CA TRP A 47 -13.01 -10.05 15.09
C TRP A 47 -13.48 -10.18 13.63
N ASP A 48 -12.93 -9.36 12.75
CA ASP A 48 -13.11 -9.38 11.31
C ASP A 48 -11.87 -9.98 10.63
N VAL A 49 -12.10 -10.76 9.59
CA VAL A 49 -11.07 -11.29 8.70
C VAL A 49 -11.53 -11.06 7.27
N ASN A 50 -10.72 -10.36 6.49
CA ASN A 50 -11.07 -10.02 5.12
C ASN A 50 -9.88 -10.26 4.16
N ALA A 51 -10.23 -10.57 2.91
CA ALA A 51 -9.28 -10.71 1.83
C ALA A 51 -9.83 -10.02 0.59
N THR A 52 -9.03 -9.14 0.00
CA THR A 52 -9.39 -8.37 -1.20
C THR A 52 -8.42 -8.70 -2.33
N PHE A 53 -8.97 -9.07 -3.48
CA PHE A 53 -8.21 -9.18 -4.73
C PHE A 53 -8.65 -8.09 -5.71
N ARG A 54 -7.67 -7.46 -6.35
CA ARG A 54 -7.91 -6.40 -7.33
C ARG A 54 -7.06 -6.63 -8.56
N LYS A 55 -7.70 -6.85 -9.71
CA LYS A 55 -7.05 -6.91 -11.02
C LYS A 55 -7.46 -5.70 -11.86
N GLN A 56 -6.50 -4.93 -12.34
CA GLN A 56 -6.76 -3.84 -13.28
C GLN A 56 -6.65 -4.33 -14.73
N TRP A 57 -7.29 -3.62 -15.65
CA TRP A 57 -7.15 -3.84 -17.10
C TRP A 57 -7.36 -5.31 -17.50
N VAL A 58 -8.53 -5.84 -17.14
CA VAL A 58 -8.88 -7.24 -17.41
C VAL A 58 -8.71 -7.56 -18.89
N GLY A 59 -8.00 -8.65 -19.19
CA GLY A 59 -7.69 -9.08 -20.56
C GLY A 59 -6.32 -8.63 -21.08
N ILE A 60 -5.63 -7.73 -20.38
CA ILE A 60 -4.24 -7.37 -20.70
C ILE A 60 -3.29 -8.29 -19.92
N GLU A 61 -2.36 -8.92 -20.64
CA GLU A 61 -1.32 -9.76 -20.04
C GLU A 61 -0.32 -8.90 -19.25
N GLY A 62 0.07 -9.36 -18.06
CA GLY A 62 0.95 -8.61 -17.16
C GLY A 62 0.31 -7.39 -16.48
N ALA A 63 -1.01 -7.22 -16.58
CA ALA A 63 -1.69 -6.11 -15.92
C ALA A 63 -1.58 -6.19 -14.38
N PRO A 64 -1.48 -5.04 -13.67
CA PRO A 64 -1.33 -4.99 -12.22
C PRO A 64 -2.41 -5.77 -11.48
N ALA A 65 -1.98 -6.52 -10.47
CA ALA A 65 -2.85 -7.29 -9.61
C ALA A 65 -2.40 -7.20 -8.15
N THR A 66 -3.27 -6.67 -7.30
CA THR A 66 -3.01 -6.46 -5.88
C THR A 66 -3.81 -7.46 -5.06
N ILE A 67 -3.18 -8.08 -4.07
CA ILE A 67 -3.84 -8.89 -3.03
C ILE A 67 -3.62 -8.21 -1.69
N LEU A 68 -4.67 -8.15 -0.87
CA LEU A 68 -4.61 -7.67 0.50
C LEU A 68 -5.35 -8.65 1.42
N ALA A 69 -4.71 -9.07 2.50
CA ALA A 69 -5.34 -9.82 3.58
C ALA A 69 -5.22 -9.02 4.89
N ALA A 70 -6.32 -8.88 5.61
CA ALA A 70 -6.34 -8.18 6.89
C ALA A 70 -7.21 -8.90 7.91
N THR A 71 -6.87 -8.71 9.17
CA THR A 71 -7.69 -9.13 10.31
C THR A 71 -7.61 -8.07 11.40
N GLU A 72 -8.71 -7.85 12.09
CA GLU A 72 -8.81 -6.86 13.15
C GLU A 72 -9.90 -7.22 14.14
N GLY A 73 -9.76 -6.74 15.38
CA GLY A 73 -10.77 -6.99 16.40
C GLY A 73 -10.41 -6.36 17.75
N PRO A 74 -11.39 -6.32 18.67
CA PRO A 74 -11.15 -5.81 20.01
C PRO A 74 -10.36 -6.83 20.85
N VAL A 75 -9.52 -6.31 21.73
CA VAL A 75 -8.78 -7.03 22.77
C VAL A 75 -8.88 -6.29 24.11
N ALA A 76 -8.41 -6.92 25.19
CA ALA A 76 -8.41 -6.34 26.54
C ALA A 76 -9.81 -5.84 26.99
N ALA A 77 -10.84 -6.66 26.81
CA ALA A 77 -12.25 -6.34 27.10
C ALA A 77 -12.71 -5.05 26.39
N ASP A 78 -12.51 -5.01 25.07
CA ASP A 78 -12.95 -3.95 24.15
C ASP A 78 -12.31 -2.57 24.39
N ARG A 79 -11.20 -2.52 25.14
CA ARG A 79 -10.47 -1.28 25.44
C ARG A 79 -9.38 -0.96 24.42
N VAL A 80 -8.95 -1.95 23.65
CA VAL A 80 -7.87 -1.83 22.67
C VAL A 80 -8.28 -2.52 21.38
N GLY A 81 -8.06 -1.86 20.26
CA GLY A 81 -8.16 -2.47 18.93
C GLY A 81 -6.82 -3.05 18.51
N LEU A 82 -6.82 -4.29 18.01
CA LEU A 82 -5.65 -4.89 17.38
C LEU A 82 -5.98 -5.21 15.93
N GLY A 83 -5.03 -4.98 15.03
CA GLY A 83 -5.18 -5.32 13.63
C GLY A 83 -3.87 -5.63 12.95
N PHE A 84 -3.96 -6.43 11.90
CA PHE A 84 -2.86 -6.86 11.06
C PHE A 84 -3.29 -6.80 9.60
N THR A 85 -2.45 -6.21 8.75
CA THR A 85 -2.71 -6.09 7.32
C THR A 85 -1.43 -6.43 6.56
N VAL A 86 -1.57 -7.27 5.53
CA VAL A 86 -0.51 -7.58 4.56
C VAL A 86 -1.04 -7.38 3.16
N PHE A 87 -0.21 -6.81 2.28
CA PHE A 87 -0.55 -6.63 0.88
C PHE A 87 0.64 -7.01 -0.03
N HIS A 88 0.31 -7.37 -1.26
CA HIS A 88 1.26 -7.65 -2.33
C HIS A 88 0.73 -6.98 -3.60
N ASP A 89 1.57 -6.17 -4.25
CA ASP A 89 1.35 -5.54 -5.56
C ASP A 89 2.52 -5.88 -6.48
#